data_AF-A0A843HJM5-F1
#
_entry.id   AF-A0A843HJM5-F1
#
_cell.length_a   1.000
_cell.length_b   1.000
_cell.length_c   1.000
_cell.angle_alpha   90.00
_cell.angle_beta   90.00
_cell.angle_gamma   90.00
#
_symmetry.space_group_name_H-M   'P 1'
#
loop_
_entity.id
_entity.type
_entity.pdbx_description
1 polymer ?
#
loop_
_entity_poly.entity_id
_entity_poly.type
_entity_poly.pdbx_seq_one_letter_code
_entity_poly.pdbx_strand_id
1 'polypeptide(L)'
;MVGKTKIDIFRNMSKSELKEAIHEYVIPHRIYERLYAMSLLAEGYSYDMVAHKMGKSYQTIHRWAKLCESEGIDGLKPNYEGGRPEKLSKEDLQKLDNMIQEYDEITTDQVHDLILKEFNVEYSMKQVWVILTQKLNYKCKNKMVISK
;
A
#
# COMPACT_ATOMS: atom_id res chain seq x y z
N MET A 1 -37.42 20.05 19.50
CA MET A 1 -36.39 19.58 18.55
C MET A 1 -35.89 18.24 19.06
N VAL A 2 -36.25 17.13 18.41
CA VAL A 2 -35.79 15.80 18.83
C VAL A 2 -34.30 15.72 18.53
N GLY A 3 -33.48 15.67 19.58
CA GLY A 3 -32.03 15.55 19.44
C GLY A 3 -31.71 14.30 18.64
N LYS A 4 -31.01 14.45 17.51
CA LYS A 4 -30.58 13.31 16.69
C LYS A 4 -29.80 12.35 17.58
N THR A 5 -30.32 11.14 17.75
CA THR A 5 -29.68 10.06 18.50
C THR A 5 -28.28 9.82 17.92
N LYS A 6 -27.27 9.74 18.79
CA LYS A 6 -25.89 9.49 18.38
C LYS A 6 -25.79 8.11 17.73
N ILE A 7 -25.47 8.06 16.43
CA ILE A 7 -25.26 6.82 15.69
C ILE A 7 -23.91 6.24 16.12
N ASP A 8 -23.91 4.98 16.57
CA ASP A 8 -22.70 4.21 16.80
C ASP A 8 -22.35 3.40 15.55
N ILE A 9 -21.39 3.90 14.78
CA ILE A 9 -20.92 3.26 13.55
C ILE A 9 -20.11 1.99 13.80
N PHE A 10 -19.64 1.74 15.03
CA PHE A 10 -18.86 0.55 15.38
C PHE A 10 -19.70 -0.53 16.07
N ARG A 11 -21.04 -0.37 16.06
CA ARG A 11 -21.96 -1.35 16.64
C ARG A 11 -21.82 -2.75 16.02
N ASN A 12 -21.59 -2.80 14.71
CA ASN A 12 -21.51 -4.04 13.92
C ASN A 12 -20.20 -4.17 13.13
N MET A 13 -19.21 -3.32 13.40
CA MET A 13 -17.88 -3.40 12.78
C MET A 13 -16.83 -2.82 13.70
N SER A 14 -15.62 -3.34 13.60
CA SER A 14 -14.43 -2.83 14.27
C SER A 14 -13.72 -1.76 13.42
N LYS A 15 -12.80 -1.04 14.05
CA LYS A 15 -11.94 -0.07 13.34
C LYS A 15 -10.99 -0.75 12.33
N SER A 16 -10.59 -1.99 12.58
CA SER A 16 -9.74 -2.78 11.66
C SER A 16 -10.53 -3.21 10.42
N GLU A 17 -11.74 -3.75 10.60
CA GLU A 17 -12.62 -4.14 9.48
C GLU A 17 -12.92 -2.94 8.57
N LEU A 18 -13.17 -1.76 9.15
CA LEU A 18 -13.36 -0.54 8.35
C LEU A 18 -12.11 -0.17 7.53
N LYS A 19 -10.92 -0.31 8.11
CA LYS A 19 -9.66 -0.03 7.39
C LYS A 19 -9.41 -1.04 6.28
N GLU A 20 -9.65 -2.32 6.55
CA GLU A 20 -9.52 -3.40 5.56
C GLU A 20 -10.47 -3.16 4.39
N ALA A 21 -11.73 -2.82 4.66
CA ALA A 21 -12.70 -2.45 3.63
C ALA A 21 -12.23 -1.22 2.81
N ILE A 22 -11.72 -0.17 3.46
CA ILE A 22 -11.15 0.98 2.72
C ILE A 22 -10.01 0.51 1.81
N HIS A 23 -9.09 -0.31 2.31
CA HIS A 23 -7.97 -0.82 1.52
C HIS A 23 -8.42 -1.64 0.31
N GLU A 24 -9.44 -2.48 0.46
CA GLU A 24 -10.03 -3.28 -0.61
C GLU A 24 -10.59 -2.40 -1.74
N TYR A 25 -11.29 -1.32 -1.40
CA TYR A 25 -11.97 -0.47 -2.38
C TYR A 25 -11.13 0.68 -2.93
N VAL A 26 -9.96 1.01 -2.36
CA VAL A 26 -9.11 2.12 -2.84
C VAL A 26 -8.71 1.94 -4.31
N ILE A 27 -8.30 0.74 -4.72
CA ILE A 27 -7.86 0.48 -6.10
C ILE A 27 -9.07 0.49 -7.06
N PRO A 28 -10.15 -0.27 -6.80
CA PRO A 28 -11.38 -0.19 -7.61
C PRO A 28 -11.92 1.23 -7.75
N HIS A 29 -11.93 2.01 -6.66
CA HIS A 29 -12.40 3.40 -6.68
C HIS A 29 -11.56 4.28 -7.62
N ARG A 30 -10.22 4.18 -7.55
CA ARG A 30 -9.32 4.94 -8.42
C ARG A 30 -9.48 4.55 -9.89
N ILE A 31 -9.69 3.28 -10.18
CA ILE A 31 -9.95 2.80 -11.54
C ILE A 31 -11.28 3.38 -12.04
N TYR A 32 -12.33 3.31 -11.22
CA TYR A 32 -13.64 3.89 -11.53
C TYR A 32 -13.56 5.39 -11.81
N GLU A 33 -12.87 6.17 -10.95
CA GLU A 33 -12.70 7.61 -11.18
C GLU A 33 -12.07 7.89 -12.56
N ARG A 34 -11.01 7.16 -12.91
CA ARG A 34 -10.31 7.33 -14.19
C ARG A 34 -11.18 6.94 -15.39
N LEU A 35 -11.90 5.83 -15.30
CA LEU A 35 -12.86 5.40 -16.32
C LEU A 35 -13.99 6.42 -16.51
N TYR A 36 -14.52 6.95 -15.41
CA TYR A 36 -15.55 7.98 -15.43
C TYR A 36 -15.04 9.28 -16.06
N ALA A 37 -13.78 9.66 -15.81
CA ALA A 37 -13.17 10.78 -16.51
C ALA A 37 -13.14 10.55 -18.03
N MET A 38 -12.73 9.36 -18.47
CA MET A 38 -12.68 9.03 -19.90
C MET A 38 -14.07 8.97 -20.53
N SER A 39 -15.10 8.49 -19.82
CA SER A 39 -16.46 8.48 -20.33
C SER A 39 -16.98 9.90 -20.56
N LEU A 40 -16.68 10.83 -19.63
CA LEU A 40 -17.05 12.25 -19.82
C LEU A 40 -16.30 12.88 -21.01
N LEU A 41 -15.02 12.58 -21.20
CA LEU A 41 -14.31 13.05 -22.39
C LEU A 41 -14.92 12.46 -23.68
N ALA A 42 -15.32 11.19 -23.66
CA ALA A 42 -16.00 10.54 -24.79
C ALA A 42 -17.38 11.15 -25.09
N GLU A 43 -18.07 11.68 -24.09
CA GLU A 43 -19.31 12.47 -24.23
C GLU A 43 -19.07 13.89 -24.77
N GLY A 44 -17.80 14.29 -24.99
CA GLY A 44 -17.42 15.58 -25.58
C GLY A 44 -17.16 16.70 -24.57
N TYR A 45 -17.10 16.40 -23.27
CA TYR A 45 -16.73 17.41 -22.27
C TYR A 45 -15.25 17.79 -22.41
N SER A 46 -14.94 19.07 -22.18
CA SER A 46 -13.55 19.54 -22.14
C SER A 46 -12.83 19.04 -20.88
N TYR A 47 -11.50 18.95 -20.95
CA TYR A 47 -10.64 18.60 -19.82
C TYR A 47 -10.90 19.45 -18.57
N ASP A 48 -11.10 20.76 -18.72
CA ASP A 48 -11.41 21.68 -17.62
C ASP A 48 -12.76 21.37 -16.95
N MET A 49 -13.78 21.08 -17.75
CA MET A 49 -15.11 20.71 -17.24
C MET A 49 -15.07 19.39 -16.47
N VAL A 50 -14.36 18.39 -17.00
CA VAL A 50 -14.16 17.11 -16.31
C VAL A 50 -13.38 17.29 -15.01
N ALA A 51 -12.29 18.06 -15.05
CA ALA A 51 -11.47 18.37 -13.89
C ALA A 51 -12.29 19.04 -12.78
N HIS A 52 -13.07 20.06 -13.13
CA HIS A 52 -13.98 20.74 -12.21
C HIS A 52 -15.04 19.80 -11.63
N LYS A 53 -15.71 19.00 -12.48
CA LYS A 53 -16.76 18.05 -12.05
C LYS A 53 -16.24 16.98 -11.09
N MET A 54 -14.99 16.56 -11.26
CA MET A 54 -14.37 15.51 -10.45
C MET A 54 -13.51 16.04 -9.28
N GLY A 55 -13.39 17.36 -9.13
CA GLY A 55 -12.50 17.96 -8.13
C GLY A 55 -11.02 17.57 -8.33
N LYS A 56 -10.58 17.42 -9.59
CA LYS A 56 -9.19 17.14 -9.96
C LYS A 56 -8.60 18.33 -10.72
N SER A 57 -7.29 18.31 -10.95
CA SER A 57 -6.64 19.30 -11.82
C SER A 57 -6.78 18.92 -13.30
N TYR A 58 -6.73 19.93 -14.18
CA TYR A 58 -6.63 19.73 -15.63
C TYR A 58 -5.52 18.72 -15.99
N GLN A 59 -4.33 18.90 -15.41
CA GLN A 59 -3.16 18.07 -15.70
C GLN A 59 -3.40 16.61 -15.32
N THR A 60 -4.19 16.35 -14.28
CA THR A 60 -4.55 14.99 -13.87
C THR A 60 -5.41 14.31 -14.93
N ILE A 61 -6.47 14.99 -15.39
CA ILE A 61 -7.36 14.46 -16.43
C ILE A 61 -6.61 14.28 -17.74
N HIS A 62 -5.81 15.29 -18.15
CA HIS A 62 -4.99 15.22 -19.35
C HIS A 62 -3.99 14.05 -19.30
N ARG A 63 -3.34 13.82 -18.16
CA ARG A 63 -2.44 12.67 -17.98
C ARG A 63 -3.18 11.35 -18.13
N TRP A 64 -4.36 11.21 -17.52
CA TRP A 64 -5.16 9.98 -17.67
C TRP A 64 -5.59 9.75 -19.12
N ALA A 65 -5.99 10.80 -19.83
CA ALA A 65 -6.31 10.69 -21.25
C ALA A 65 -5.10 10.27 -22.09
N LYS A 66 -3.91 10.82 -21.81
CA LYS A 66 -2.67 10.40 -22.49
C LYS A 66 -2.31 8.94 -22.25
N LEU A 67 -2.45 8.46 -21.03
CA LEU A 67 -2.24 7.04 -20.71
C LEU A 67 -3.29 6.15 -21.39
N CYS A 68 -4.54 6.60 -21.42
CA CYS A 68 -5.60 5.86 -22.12
C CYS A 68 -5.39 5.83 -23.65
N GLU A 69 -4.87 6.93 -24.22
CA GLU A 69 -4.52 7.02 -25.65
C GLU A 69 -3.40 6.04 -26.01
N SER A 70 -2.37 5.90 -25.15
CA SER A 70 -1.21 5.05 -25.42
C SER A 70 -1.42 3.57 -25.07
N GLU A 71 -2.12 3.27 -23.98
CA GLU A 71 -2.18 1.94 -23.36
C GLU A 71 -3.62 1.43 -23.18
N GLY A 72 -4.62 2.16 -23.68
CA GLY A 72 -6.04 1.81 -23.50
C GLY A 72 -6.47 1.81 -22.03
N ILE A 73 -7.44 0.95 -21.71
CA ILE A 73 -7.97 0.81 -20.34
C ILE A 73 -6.87 0.36 -19.36
N ASP A 74 -5.87 -0.39 -19.83
CA ASP A 74 -4.78 -0.84 -18.97
C ASP A 74 -3.93 0.31 -18.46
N GLY A 75 -3.69 1.36 -19.25
CA GLY A 75 -3.00 2.57 -18.81
C GLY A 75 -3.73 3.37 -17.73
N LEU A 76 -5.04 3.12 -17.56
CA LEU A 76 -5.82 3.71 -16.48
C LEU A 76 -5.68 2.95 -15.17
N LYS A 77 -5.12 1.74 -15.16
CA LYS A 77 -4.80 1.04 -13.91
C LYS A 77 -3.73 1.85 -13.17
N PRO A 78 -3.89 2.08 -11.85
CA PRO A 78 -2.85 2.78 -11.10
C PRO A 78 -1.58 1.91 -11.04
N ASN A 79 -0.48 2.40 -11.59
CA ASN A 79 0.85 1.77 -11.53
C ASN A 79 1.49 1.74 -10.13
N TYR A 80 0.71 2.00 -9.08
CA TYR A 80 1.20 2.11 -7.70
C TYR A 80 0.40 1.20 -6.77
N GLU A 81 1.06 0.16 -6.30
CA GLU A 81 0.99 -0.22 -4.89
C GLU A 81 1.50 1.00 -4.11
N GLY A 82 0.64 1.72 -3.40
CA GLY A 82 1.01 3.02 -2.82
C GLY A 82 2.25 2.99 -1.91
N GLY A 83 3.07 4.03 -1.97
CA GLY A 83 4.25 4.22 -1.12
C GLY A 83 5.57 4.19 -1.89
N ARG A 84 6.67 4.45 -1.19
CA ARG A 84 8.00 4.08 -1.70
C ARG A 84 8.03 2.54 -1.71
N PRO A 85 8.40 1.89 -2.83
CA PRO A 85 8.53 0.44 -2.84
C PRO A 85 9.41 -0.01 -1.68
N GLU A 86 8.99 -1.08 -1.03
CA GLU A 86 9.76 -1.65 0.06
C GLU A 86 11.12 -2.09 -0.48
N LYS A 87 12.21 -1.79 0.23
CA LYS A 87 13.56 -2.13 -0.26
C LYS A 87 13.80 -3.65 -0.34
N LEU A 88 13.03 -4.45 0.41
CA LEU A 88 12.98 -5.90 0.27
C LEU A 88 11.65 -6.28 -0.39
N SER A 89 11.72 -7.04 -1.48
CA SER A 89 10.56 -7.64 -2.10
C SER A 89 9.93 -8.73 -1.23
N LYS A 90 8.75 -9.25 -1.62
CA LYS A 90 8.15 -10.41 -0.94
C LYS A 90 9.05 -11.65 -1.01
N GLU A 91 9.74 -11.83 -2.13
CA GLU A 91 10.69 -12.93 -2.34
C GLU A 91 11.91 -12.76 -1.43
N ASP A 92 12.42 -11.53 -1.30
CA ASP A 92 13.53 -11.23 -0.39
C ASP A 92 13.14 -11.45 1.09
N LEU A 93 11.93 -11.07 1.47
CA LEU A 93 11.40 -11.33 2.81
C LEU A 93 11.30 -12.83 3.10
N GLN A 94 10.87 -13.62 2.11
CA GLN A 94 10.83 -15.09 2.26
C GLN A 94 12.24 -15.68 2.36
N LYS A 95 13.19 -15.19 1.56
CA LYS A 95 14.59 -15.61 1.64
C LYS A 95 15.17 -15.27 3.02
N LEU A 96 14.91 -14.06 3.52
CA LEU A 96 15.33 -13.64 4.86
C LEU A 96 14.71 -14.51 5.97
N ASP A 97 13.43 -14.88 5.87
CA ASP A 97 12.75 -15.80 6.81
C ASP A 97 13.46 -17.15 6.87
N ASN A 98 13.80 -17.72 5.71
CA ASN A 98 14.50 -19.00 5.63
C ASN A 98 15.91 -18.90 6.25
N MET A 99 16.65 -17.83 5.95
CA MET A 99 17.99 -17.62 6.50
C MET A 99 17.96 -17.46 8.02
N ILE A 100 16.95 -16.80 8.60
CA ILE A 100 16.79 -16.66 10.04
C ILE A 100 16.53 -18.02 10.70
N GLN A 101 15.75 -18.90 10.06
CA GLN A 101 15.41 -20.23 10.58
C GLN A 101 16.58 -21.22 10.57
N GLU A 102 17.65 -20.94 9.82
CA GLU A 102 18.88 -21.75 9.85
C GLU A 102 19.71 -21.54 11.13
N TYR A 103 19.40 -20.50 11.92
CA TYR A 103 20.08 -20.22 13.19
C TYR A 103 19.23 -20.67 14.39
N ASP A 104 19.83 -21.42 15.31
CA ASP A 104 19.20 -21.77 16.59
C ASP A 104 18.95 -20.53 17.46
N GLU A 105 19.89 -19.58 17.45
CA GLU A 105 19.83 -18.32 18.18
C GLU A 105 20.40 -17.19 17.32
N ILE A 106 19.60 -16.14 17.10
CA ILE A 106 20.03 -14.96 16.33
C ILE A 106 19.53 -13.67 16.96
N THR A 107 20.35 -12.62 16.88
CA THR A 107 20.05 -11.29 17.39
C THR A 107 19.52 -10.36 16.29
N THR A 108 18.82 -9.30 16.69
CA THR A 108 18.36 -8.24 15.78
C THR A 108 19.53 -7.57 15.06
N ASP A 109 20.69 -7.44 15.72
CA ASP A 109 21.91 -6.85 15.15
C ASP A 109 22.48 -7.79 14.05
N GLN A 110 22.48 -9.11 14.27
CA GLN A 110 22.88 -10.08 13.23
C GLN A 110 21.90 -10.11 12.05
N VAL A 111 20.60 -9.97 12.29
CA VAL A 111 19.61 -9.86 11.20
C VAL A 111 19.86 -8.59 10.38
N HIS A 112 20.21 -7.47 11.02
CA HIS A 112 20.60 -6.26 10.31
C HIS A 112 21.80 -6.51 9.38
N ASP A 113 22.84 -7.16 9.89
CA ASP A 113 24.03 -7.52 9.11
C ASP A 113 23.71 -8.47 7.95
N LEU A 114 22.81 -9.45 8.17
CA LEU A 114 22.35 -10.35 7.11
C LEU A 114 21.63 -9.57 6.00
N ILE A 115 20.75 -8.63 6.37
CA ILE A 115 20.02 -7.83 5.38
C ILE A 115 20.99 -6.99 4.55
N LEU A 116 21.98 -6.37 5.20
CA LEU A 116 22.98 -5.56 4.53
C LEU A 116 23.85 -6.38 3.58
N LYS A 117 24.28 -7.59 3.98
CA LYS A 117 25.17 -8.44 3.17
C LYS A 117 24.46 -9.10 2.00
N GLU A 118 23.27 -9.65 2.22
CA GLU A 118 22.60 -10.50 1.23
C GLU A 118 21.76 -9.73 0.23
N PHE A 119 21.20 -8.60 0.66
CA PHE A 119 20.29 -7.80 -0.18
C PHE A 119 20.87 -6.43 -0.54
N ASN A 120 22.06 -6.08 0.00
CA ASN A 120 22.68 -4.77 -0.16
C ASN A 120 21.73 -3.62 0.23
N VAL A 121 20.91 -3.87 1.26
CA VAL A 121 19.90 -2.93 1.75
C VAL A 121 20.26 -2.48 3.15
N GLU A 122 20.51 -1.18 3.31
CA GLU A 122 20.71 -0.60 4.63
C GLU A 122 19.37 -0.16 5.25
N TYR A 123 19.10 -0.65 6.46
CA TYR A 123 17.96 -0.29 7.28
C TYR A 123 18.38 0.29 8.63
N SER A 124 17.48 1.04 9.25
CA SER A 124 17.62 1.35 10.69
C SER A 124 17.22 0.14 11.52
N MET A 125 17.74 0.02 12.75
CA MET A 125 17.35 -1.05 13.68
C MET A 125 15.84 -1.08 13.95
N LYS A 126 15.19 0.09 13.98
CA LYS A 126 13.73 0.19 14.07
C LYS A 126 13.04 -0.51 12.88
N GLN A 127 13.55 -0.31 11.68
CA GLN A 127 12.98 -0.92 10.48
C GLN A 127 13.23 -2.44 10.45
N VAL A 128 14.39 -2.90 10.93
CA VAL A 128 14.66 -4.34 11.10
C VAL A 128 13.67 -4.95 12.09
N TRP A 129 13.41 -4.29 13.22
CA TRP A 129 12.39 -4.72 14.18
C TRP A 129 10.99 -4.78 13.57
N VAL A 130 10.61 -3.80 12.75
CA VAL A 130 9.32 -3.80 12.02
C VAL A 130 9.25 -4.99 11.05
N ILE A 131 10.32 -5.26 10.31
CA ILE A 131 10.38 -6.41 9.39
C ILE A 131 10.19 -7.71 10.17
N LEU A 132 10.95 -7.91 11.24
CA LEU A 132 10.88 -9.11 12.07
C LEU A 132 9.49 -9.32 12.68
N THR A 133 8.92 -8.29 13.30
CA THR A 133 7.69 -8.43 14.09
C THR A 133 6.41 -8.31 13.27
N GLN A 134 6.37 -7.40 12.30
CA GLN A 134 5.13 -7.09 11.56
C GLN A 134 5.06 -7.81 10.22
N LYS A 135 6.19 -8.13 9.60
CA LYS A 135 6.21 -8.79 8.29
C LYS A 135 6.50 -10.28 8.37
N LEU A 136 7.42 -10.67 9.23
CA LEU A 136 7.86 -12.08 9.38
C LEU A 136 7.30 -12.78 10.63
N ASN A 137 6.60 -12.04 11.49
CA ASN A 137 5.89 -12.54 12.68
C ASN A 137 6.79 -13.20 13.75
N TYR A 138 8.04 -12.75 13.89
CA TYR A 138 8.94 -13.14 14.97
C TYR A 138 8.68 -12.34 16.26
N LYS A 139 9.07 -12.90 17.40
CA LYS A 139 9.12 -12.16 18.67
C LYS A 139 10.54 -11.72 18.95
N CYS A 140 10.71 -10.51 19.48
CA CYS A 140 12.02 -10.00 19.86
C CYS A 140 12.07 -9.75 21.37
N LYS A 141 13.04 -10.32 22.08
CA LYS A 141 13.24 -10.11 23.53
C LYS A 141 14.73 -9.95 23.82
N ASN A 142 15.12 -8.90 24.54
CA ASN A 142 16.53 -8.62 24.86
C ASN A 142 17.45 -8.70 23.63
N LYS A 143 17.02 -8.12 22.49
CA LYS A 143 17.65 -8.22 21.16
C LYS A 143 17.69 -9.61 20.51
N MET A 144 17.30 -10.68 21.19
CA MET A 144 17.18 -12.01 20.59
C MET A 144 15.91 -12.09 19.75
N VAL A 145 16.02 -12.68 18.56
CA VAL A 145 14.90 -13.06 17.70
C VAL A 145 14.48 -14.46 18.11
N ILE A 146 13.24 -14.58 18.57
CA ILE A 146 12.65 -15.84 19.02
C ILE A 146 11.77 -16.35 17.88
N SER A 147 12.00 -17.61 17.51
CA SER A 147 11.24 -18.31 16.47
C SER A 147 9.73 -18.25 16.73
N LYS A 148 8.96 -18.23 15.64
CA LYS A 148 7.49 -18.22 15.63
C LYS A 148 6.88 -19.52 16.15
#